data_AF-A0A9X0X952-F1
#
_entry.id   AF-A0A9X0X952-F1
#
_cell.length_a   1.000
_cell.length_b   1.000
_cell.length_c   1.000
_cell.angle_alpha   90.00
_cell.angle_beta   90.00
_cell.angle_gamma   90.00
#
_symmetry.space_group_name_H-M   'P 1'
#
loop_
_entity.id
_entity.type
_entity.pdbx_description
1 polymer ?
#
loop_
_entity_poly.entity_id
_entity_poly.type
_entity_poly.pdbx_seq_one_letter_code
_entity_poly.pdbx_strand_id
1 'polypeptide(L)'
;MDVRLPLTSAGLCLTLLLGGCSPSDEKRQVSLEEKIAQFEQSLEAIEDPKLKDAVAELGGSLLLLERAQLKLDTKPVVTEYGEDALAVLKHYPTPQELVDTYINGLFVLHKESSSDYLTDLQPVFPFNFNIPGAFLFPHGLEWQSVTLSNKRVIPFQPEWSETDPGIQLSPSSSNLTNPDDLTVTYPFIEGLDVDKTSQPQPVSLQGKVEVIAPRRLYNFDLTKKDVGQTRTIDNLNVTLLKLGNNYAEIEFNNSAPLAPEVRDISLNPLIVQARDATGQFISRSGAINETAAQIAFYQKQLTQMQQQKAWSEAFEKQLDDEQRAFEKQQTRHYTKVYFNGPIDTVEVSLLDFSAVTVTHKDLNLPIRRFDPHTTEKTIQPLTLPVVVYDDQAATWLKGATLGEEQLKKSISISQSVDDPSAARIEFDHPRSFNDELLGTSFNPGESPVTFFTQDRNGQRDGPIELPPEAYQVDPIRGAITYDLNLFPETPAYAVGSMPQFLATVDQQMYDARQLPKGLELKGNALVVDLKLFPAQDWRFFAKDDSGNYLKEILSVSHDASAQGPALFAVHYFYGQPTRLETYQRTNLTTVQYGFEVKLDKAEPGNLDQ
;
A
#
# COMPACT_ATOMS: atom_id res chain seq x y z
N MET A 1 -1.77 16.42 -3.45
CA MET A 1 -2.07 17.55 -2.55
C MET A 1 -3.35 18.18 -3.05
N ASP A 2 -4.23 18.64 -2.17
CA ASP A 2 -5.40 19.42 -2.55
C ASP A 2 -5.36 20.68 -1.67
N VAL A 3 -5.00 21.81 -2.25
CA VAL A 3 -4.72 23.10 -1.56
C VAL A 3 -6.03 23.82 -1.17
N ARG A 4 -7.14 23.08 -1.03
CA ARG A 4 -8.51 23.64 -0.95
C ARG A 4 -9.20 23.52 0.41
N LEU A 5 -8.54 23.03 1.45
CA LEU A 5 -9.15 22.85 2.78
C LEU A 5 -8.45 23.71 3.83
N PRO A 6 -9.18 24.33 4.79
CA PRO A 6 -8.59 24.75 6.05
C PRO A 6 -8.28 23.47 6.83
N LEU A 7 -7.04 23.00 6.73
CA LEU A 7 -6.63 21.70 7.26
C LEU A 7 -6.23 21.84 8.72
N THR A 8 -7.19 21.65 9.62
CA THR A 8 -6.89 21.21 10.98
C THR A 8 -6.18 19.85 10.91
N SER A 9 -4.85 19.90 11.05
CA SER A 9 -3.98 18.85 11.60
C SER A 9 -4.28 17.40 11.19
N ALA A 10 -3.56 16.91 10.17
CA ALA A 10 -3.23 15.49 10.03
C ALA A 10 -1.86 15.37 9.34
N GLY A 11 -0.92 14.70 10.02
CA GLY A 11 0.47 14.54 9.59
C GLY A 11 0.59 13.73 8.29
N LEU A 12 1.48 14.20 7.41
CA LEU A 12 1.81 13.59 6.13
C LEU A 12 3.08 12.73 6.28
N CYS A 13 2.94 11.41 6.11
CA CYS A 13 4.08 10.51 5.94
C CYS A 13 4.65 10.63 4.51
N LEU A 14 5.92 11.02 4.41
CA LEU A 14 6.72 10.94 3.20
C LEU A 14 7.80 9.88 3.43
N THR A 15 7.74 8.75 2.72
CA THR A 15 8.85 7.81 2.65
C THR A 15 9.93 8.37 1.71
N LEU A 16 11.12 8.60 2.29
CA LEU A 16 12.30 9.08 1.61
C LEU A 16 13.03 7.88 0.98
N LEU A 17 13.36 7.98 -0.30
CA LEU A 17 14.37 7.14 -0.96
C LEU A 17 15.31 8.12 -1.68
N LEU A 18 16.57 8.11 -1.26
CA LEU A 18 17.66 8.87 -1.86
C LEU A 18 18.14 8.13 -3.11
N GLY A 19 18.23 8.84 -4.23
CA GLY A 19 18.77 8.31 -5.48
C GLY A 19 19.50 9.43 -6.23
N GLY A 20 20.68 9.11 -6.78
CA GLY A 20 21.66 10.05 -7.31
C GLY A 20 21.12 11.07 -8.31
N CYS A 21 21.46 12.34 -8.10
CA CYS A 21 21.02 13.47 -8.90
C CYS A 21 22.01 13.79 -10.03
N SER A 22 21.50 14.24 -11.18
CA SER A 22 22.35 14.78 -12.24
C SER A 22 22.78 16.22 -11.93
N PRO A 23 23.85 16.76 -12.56
CA PRO A 23 24.38 18.11 -12.25
C PRO A 23 23.39 19.26 -12.53
N SER A 24 22.38 19.05 -13.38
CA SER A 24 21.29 20.03 -13.58
C SER A 24 20.23 19.95 -12.49
N ASP A 25 20.04 18.78 -11.90
CA ASP A 25 19.06 18.53 -10.85
C ASP A 25 19.59 19.03 -9.50
N GLU A 26 20.89 18.81 -9.24
CA GLU A 26 21.60 19.41 -8.09
C GLU A 26 21.42 20.94 -8.07
N LYS A 27 21.59 21.63 -9.21
CA LYS A 27 21.40 23.09 -9.28
C LYS A 27 19.97 23.53 -8.96
N ARG A 28 18.96 22.75 -9.36
CA ARG A 28 17.55 23.06 -9.06
C ARG A 28 17.19 22.74 -7.62
N GLN A 29 17.75 21.68 -7.05
CA GLN A 29 17.57 21.31 -5.64
C GLN A 29 18.22 22.32 -4.71
N VAL A 30 19.47 22.69 -4.97
CA VAL A 30 20.18 23.76 -4.23
C VAL A 30 19.39 25.07 -4.30
N SER A 31 18.85 25.41 -5.47
CA SER A 31 17.99 26.60 -5.61
C SER A 31 16.68 26.51 -4.81
N LEU A 32 16.09 25.32 -4.66
CA LEU A 32 14.88 25.12 -3.84
C LEU A 32 15.19 25.21 -2.35
N GLU A 33 16.31 24.64 -1.89
CA GLU A 33 16.74 24.74 -0.50
C GLU A 33 17.04 26.20 -0.10
N GLU A 34 17.71 26.96 -0.99
CA GLU A 34 17.90 28.40 -0.81
C GLU A 34 16.57 29.14 -0.72
N LYS A 35 15.58 28.80 -1.56
CA LYS A 35 14.23 29.39 -1.48
C LYS A 35 13.52 29.04 -0.18
N ILE A 36 13.64 27.81 0.31
CA ILE A 36 13.04 27.37 1.59
C ILE A 36 13.65 28.17 2.73
N ALA A 37 14.98 28.26 2.79
CA ALA A 37 15.67 29.02 3.84
C ALA A 37 15.29 30.51 3.81
N GLN A 38 15.23 31.13 2.62
CA GLN A 38 14.77 32.51 2.47
C GLN A 38 13.31 32.70 2.91
N PHE A 39 12.45 31.73 2.61
CA PHE A 39 11.05 31.76 3.03
C PHE A 39 10.91 31.65 4.55
N GLU A 40 11.60 30.69 5.19
CA GLU A 40 11.62 30.53 6.65
C GLU A 40 12.12 31.81 7.34
N GLN A 41 13.21 32.40 6.84
CA GLN A 41 13.70 33.68 7.36
C GLN A 41 12.67 34.81 7.18
N SER A 42 11.93 34.82 6.07
CA SER A 42 10.88 35.83 5.84
C SER A 42 9.73 35.73 6.86
N LEU A 43 9.45 34.54 7.40
CA LEU A 43 8.42 34.34 8.42
C LEU A 43 8.83 34.93 9.79
N GLU A 44 10.12 35.06 10.07
CA GLU A 44 10.62 35.70 11.30
C GLU A 44 10.32 37.20 11.33
N ALA A 45 10.21 37.83 10.16
CA ALA A 45 9.93 39.25 10.03
C ALA A 45 8.44 39.61 10.20
N ILE A 46 7.56 38.61 10.32
CA ILE A 46 6.11 38.81 10.50
C ILE A 46 5.77 38.78 12.00
N GLU A 47 5.38 39.93 12.55
CA GLU A 47 5.05 40.08 13.97
C GLU A 47 3.66 39.53 14.33
N ASP A 48 2.69 39.62 13.42
CA ASP A 48 1.31 39.17 13.64
C ASP A 48 1.23 37.63 13.54
N PRO A 49 0.83 36.92 14.62
CA PRO A 49 0.81 35.47 14.62
C PRO A 49 -0.15 34.86 13.58
N LYS A 50 -1.34 35.43 13.40
CA LYS A 50 -2.35 34.88 12.48
C LYS A 50 -1.90 35.04 11.02
N LEU A 51 -1.29 36.19 10.70
CA LEU A 51 -0.67 36.42 9.40
C LEU A 51 0.52 35.49 9.16
N LYS A 52 1.38 35.31 10.17
CA LYS A 52 2.52 34.40 10.08
C LYS A 52 2.07 32.97 9.79
N ASP A 53 1.06 32.47 10.50
CA ASP A 53 0.51 31.12 10.30
C ASP A 53 -0.08 30.97 8.89
N ALA A 54 -0.87 31.93 8.42
CA ALA A 54 -1.46 31.89 7.08
C ALA A 54 -0.39 31.93 5.95
N VAL A 55 0.65 32.76 6.10
CA VAL A 55 1.77 32.82 5.15
C VAL A 55 2.54 31.49 5.17
N ALA A 56 2.84 30.96 6.36
CA ALA A 56 3.53 29.69 6.54
C ALA A 56 2.77 28.53 5.89
N GLU A 57 1.45 28.45 6.08
CA GLU A 57 0.60 27.41 5.53
C GLU A 57 0.58 27.41 3.99
N LEU A 58 0.27 28.56 3.38
CA LEU A 58 0.18 28.67 1.92
C LEU A 58 1.55 28.58 1.25
N GLY A 59 2.56 29.27 1.80
CA GLY A 59 3.92 29.25 1.26
C GLY A 59 4.60 27.90 1.42
N GLY A 60 4.43 27.25 2.58
CA GLY A 60 4.89 25.88 2.81
C GLY A 60 4.24 24.90 1.84
N SER A 61 2.93 25.00 1.61
CA SER A 61 2.22 24.17 0.63
C SER A 61 2.75 24.35 -0.80
N LEU A 62 3.04 25.59 -1.22
CA LEU A 62 3.61 25.87 -2.54
C LEU A 62 5.04 25.33 -2.70
N LEU A 63 5.87 25.44 -1.66
CA LEU A 63 7.23 24.89 -1.66
C LEU A 63 7.22 23.35 -1.69
N LEU A 64 6.30 22.72 -0.94
CA LEU A 64 6.09 21.27 -1.00
C LEU A 64 5.64 20.82 -2.40
N LEU A 65 4.76 21.59 -3.04
CA LEU A 65 4.32 21.32 -4.42
C LEU A 65 5.48 21.45 -5.41
N GLU A 66 6.31 22.49 -5.32
CA GLU A 66 7.50 22.68 -6.16
C GLU A 66 8.50 21.52 -5.95
N ARG A 67 8.72 21.10 -4.69
CA ARG A 67 9.55 19.92 -4.36
C ARG A 67 8.99 18.65 -5.02
N ALA A 68 7.69 18.42 -4.92
CA ALA A 68 7.04 17.25 -5.51
C ALA A 68 7.14 17.24 -7.04
N GLN A 69 6.92 18.39 -7.68
CA GLN A 69 7.09 18.55 -9.14
C GLN A 69 8.51 18.24 -9.58
N LEU A 70 9.51 18.83 -8.91
CA LEU A 70 10.92 18.55 -9.19
C LEU A 70 11.23 17.07 -9.03
N LYS A 71 10.84 16.46 -7.91
CA LYS A 71 11.08 15.03 -7.64
C LYS A 71 10.45 14.13 -8.70
N LEU A 72 9.22 14.43 -9.15
CA LEU A 72 8.54 13.62 -10.17
C LEU A 72 9.10 13.84 -11.58
N ASP A 73 9.50 15.07 -11.92
CA ASP A 73 10.07 15.39 -13.23
C ASP A 73 11.51 14.88 -13.39
N THR A 74 12.28 14.76 -12.29
CA THR A 74 13.67 14.26 -12.31
C THR A 74 13.82 12.80 -11.93
N LYS A 75 12.75 12.13 -11.46
CA LYS A 75 12.80 10.71 -11.09
C LYS A 75 13.30 9.87 -12.28
N PRO A 76 14.38 9.07 -12.11
CA PRO A 76 14.80 8.14 -13.14
C PRO A 76 13.67 7.20 -13.55
N VAL A 77 13.45 7.05 -14.85
CA VAL A 77 12.39 6.18 -15.37
C VAL A 77 12.88 4.73 -15.37
N VAL A 78 12.66 4.06 -14.26
CA VAL A 78 12.78 2.59 -14.14
C VAL A 78 11.40 2.00 -14.37
N THR A 79 11.31 0.97 -15.23
CA THR A 79 10.01 0.35 -15.51
C THR A 79 9.62 -0.57 -14.37
N GLU A 80 8.52 -0.25 -13.69
CA GLU A 80 7.90 -1.06 -12.67
C GLU A 80 6.46 -1.36 -13.10
N TYR A 81 6.09 -2.63 -13.07
CA TYR A 81 4.74 -3.06 -13.41
C TYR A 81 3.83 -2.96 -12.20
N GLY A 82 2.62 -2.48 -12.44
CA GLY A 82 1.55 -2.38 -11.47
C GLY A 82 0.41 -3.34 -11.80
N GLU A 83 -0.58 -3.34 -10.94
CA GLU A 83 -1.78 -4.14 -11.11
C GLU A 83 -2.90 -3.36 -11.77
N ASP A 84 -3.91 -4.08 -12.27
CA ASP A 84 -5.13 -3.45 -12.73
C ASP A 84 -6.01 -3.06 -11.53
N ALA A 85 -6.01 -1.77 -11.19
CA ALA A 85 -6.77 -1.21 -10.07
C ALA A 85 -8.29 -1.38 -10.21
N LEU A 86 -8.79 -1.62 -11.44
CA LEU A 86 -10.19 -1.79 -11.75
C LEU A 86 -10.56 -3.24 -12.09
N ALA A 87 -9.64 -4.19 -11.89
CA ALA A 87 -9.88 -5.60 -12.21
C ALA A 87 -11.17 -6.13 -11.55
N VAL A 88 -11.39 -5.78 -10.29
CA VAL A 88 -12.56 -6.19 -9.52
C VAL A 88 -13.87 -5.83 -10.21
N LEU A 89 -13.95 -4.69 -10.90
CA LEU A 89 -15.17 -4.26 -11.60
C LEU A 89 -15.51 -5.13 -12.81
N LYS A 90 -14.58 -5.93 -13.31
CA LYS A 90 -14.86 -6.91 -14.38
C LYS A 90 -15.79 -8.02 -13.91
N HIS A 91 -15.82 -8.28 -12.61
CA HIS A 91 -16.62 -9.32 -11.99
C HIS A 91 -17.98 -8.84 -11.47
N TYR A 92 -18.13 -7.53 -11.25
CA TYR A 92 -19.35 -6.92 -10.74
C TYR A 92 -19.90 -5.93 -11.78
N PRO A 93 -20.84 -6.36 -12.64
CA PRO A 93 -21.33 -5.56 -13.78
C PRO A 93 -22.00 -4.24 -13.39
N THR A 94 -22.39 -4.06 -12.13
CA THR A 94 -22.92 -2.79 -11.62
C THR A 94 -22.20 -2.33 -10.35
N PRO A 95 -22.07 -1.00 -10.12
CA PRO A 95 -21.56 -0.48 -8.85
C PRO A 95 -22.30 -1.02 -7.63
N GLN A 96 -23.62 -1.22 -7.71
CA GLN A 96 -24.41 -1.75 -6.58
C GLN A 96 -24.03 -3.19 -6.23
N GLU A 97 -23.74 -4.05 -7.21
CA GLU A 97 -23.30 -5.43 -6.92
C GLU A 97 -21.95 -5.48 -6.20
N LEU A 98 -21.04 -4.54 -6.50
CA LEU A 98 -19.80 -4.39 -5.75
C LEU A 98 -20.08 -3.96 -4.30
N VAL A 99 -21.00 -3.01 -4.09
CA VAL A 99 -21.42 -2.57 -2.74
C VAL A 99 -22.06 -3.71 -1.96
N ASP A 100 -22.99 -4.45 -2.56
CA ASP A 100 -23.64 -5.58 -1.93
C ASP A 100 -22.63 -6.66 -1.55
N THR A 101 -21.64 -6.92 -2.41
CA THR A 101 -20.55 -7.86 -2.12
C THR A 101 -19.65 -7.35 -0.99
N TYR A 102 -19.28 -6.07 -1.00
CA TYR A 102 -18.48 -5.43 0.05
C TYR A 102 -19.12 -5.60 1.42
N ILE A 103 -20.40 -5.24 1.53
CA ILE A 103 -21.15 -5.25 2.78
C ILE A 103 -21.49 -6.68 3.24
N ASN A 104 -21.85 -7.58 2.33
CA ASN A 104 -22.27 -8.94 2.69
C ASN A 104 -21.09 -9.91 2.86
N GLY A 105 -19.90 -9.56 2.35
CA GLY A 105 -18.65 -10.29 2.55
C GLY A 105 -17.89 -9.92 3.83
N LEU A 106 -18.31 -8.87 4.52
CA LEU A 106 -17.71 -8.39 5.77
C LEU A 106 -18.06 -9.32 6.94
N PHE A 107 -17.06 -9.67 7.74
CA PHE A 107 -17.23 -10.37 9.01
C PHE A 107 -16.14 -9.96 10.00
N VAL A 108 -16.20 -10.45 11.24
CA VAL A 108 -15.23 -10.09 12.29
C VAL A 108 -14.51 -11.33 12.78
N LEU A 109 -13.18 -11.26 12.80
CA LEU A 109 -12.31 -12.25 13.42
C LEU A 109 -11.97 -11.84 14.85
N HIS A 110 -11.99 -12.82 15.75
CA HIS A 110 -11.32 -12.75 17.04
C HIS A 110 -9.83 -13.03 16.82
N LYS A 111 -8.97 -12.10 17.22
CA LYS A 111 -7.52 -12.27 17.27
C LYS A 111 -7.06 -12.46 18.71
N GLU A 112 -6.24 -13.47 18.93
CA GLU A 112 -5.53 -13.59 20.21
C GLU A 112 -4.51 -12.46 20.33
N SER A 113 -4.73 -11.60 21.33
CA SER A 113 -3.72 -10.67 21.81
C SER A 113 -2.77 -11.41 22.75
N SER A 114 -1.48 -11.03 22.75
CA SER A 114 -0.50 -11.51 23.72
C SER A 114 -0.75 -11.00 25.15
N SER A 115 -1.75 -10.14 25.34
CA SER A 115 -2.17 -9.63 26.65
C SER A 115 -3.24 -10.51 27.28
N ASP A 116 -3.15 -10.69 28.60
CA ASP A 116 -4.07 -11.50 29.40
C ASP A 116 -5.43 -10.84 29.63
N TYR A 117 -5.56 -9.54 29.33
CA TYR A 117 -6.79 -8.76 29.55
C TYR A 117 -7.32 -8.08 28.28
N LEU A 118 -6.76 -8.38 27.11
CA LEU A 118 -7.21 -7.83 25.83
C LEU A 118 -7.66 -8.92 24.86
N THR A 119 -8.72 -8.60 24.11
CA THR A 119 -9.19 -9.38 22.97
C THR A 119 -9.34 -8.46 21.76
N ASP A 120 -8.57 -8.72 20.71
CA ASP A 120 -8.61 -7.92 19.49
C ASP A 120 -9.68 -8.47 18.53
N LEU A 121 -10.39 -7.55 17.88
CA LEU A 121 -11.44 -7.82 16.90
C LEU A 121 -11.03 -7.19 15.57
N GLN A 122 -10.84 -8.02 14.54
CA GLN A 122 -10.46 -7.59 13.21
C GLN A 122 -11.65 -7.70 12.25
N PRO A 123 -12.21 -6.59 11.75
CA PRO A 123 -13.08 -6.62 10.59
C PRO A 123 -12.32 -7.10 9.35
N VAL A 124 -12.87 -8.08 8.64
CA VAL A 124 -12.30 -8.64 7.41
C VAL A 124 -13.16 -8.22 6.23
N PHE A 125 -12.62 -7.33 5.41
CA PHE A 125 -13.27 -6.86 4.18
C PHE A 125 -12.98 -7.80 3.00
N PRO A 126 -13.95 -8.00 2.10
CA PRO A 126 -13.79 -8.93 0.99
C PRO A 126 -12.75 -8.46 -0.04
N PHE A 127 -12.56 -7.16 -0.20
CA PHE A 127 -11.69 -6.60 -1.22
C PHE A 127 -10.45 -5.95 -0.62
N ASN A 128 -9.31 -6.13 -1.28
CA ASN A 128 -8.10 -5.37 -1.00
C ASN A 128 -7.86 -4.53 -2.24
N PHE A 129 -8.08 -3.23 -2.15
CA PHE A 129 -7.88 -2.35 -3.29
C PHE A 129 -6.48 -1.74 -3.22
N ASN A 130 -5.68 -1.95 -4.26
CA ASN A 130 -4.38 -1.30 -4.43
C ASN A 130 -4.52 0.14 -4.96
N ILE A 131 -5.47 0.87 -4.37
CA ILE A 131 -5.67 2.32 -4.54
C ILE A 131 -5.59 3.00 -3.18
N PRO A 132 -5.04 4.22 -3.09
CA PRO A 132 -5.11 5.01 -1.86
C PRO A 132 -6.57 5.14 -1.39
N GLY A 133 -6.88 4.77 -0.15
CA GLY A 133 -8.23 4.84 0.42
C GLY A 133 -9.08 3.56 0.39
N ALA A 134 -8.47 2.41 0.04
CA ALA A 134 -8.91 1.02 0.27
C ALA A 134 -10.29 0.55 -0.26
N PHE A 135 -11.21 1.41 -0.69
CA PHE A 135 -12.43 1.03 -1.43
C PHE A 135 -12.75 2.11 -2.49
N LEU A 136 -13.27 1.70 -3.65
CA LEU A 136 -13.48 2.62 -4.79
C LEU A 136 -14.53 3.71 -4.54
N PHE A 137 -15.50 3.44 -3.66
CA PHE A 137 -16.63 4.33 -3.45
C PHE A 137 -16.57 4.99 -2.07
N PRO A 138 -17.14 6.21 -1.92
CA PRO A 138 -17.31 6.81 -0.61
C PRO A 138 -18.06 5.86 0.32
N HIS A 139 -17.51 5.65 1.50
CA HIS A 139 -18.06 4.73 2.49
C HIS A 139 -17.76 5.23 3.91
N GLY A 140 -18.58 4.80 4.86
CA GLY A 140 -18.39 5.03 6.28
C GLY A 140 -18.79 3.79 7.06
N LEU A 141 -18.02 3.50 8.11
CA LEU A 141 -18.28 2.42 9.05
C LEU A 141 -18.23 2.98 10.46
N GLU A 142 -19.33 2.84 11.19
CA GLU A 142 -19.47 3.32 12.56
C GLU A 142 -19.75 2.13 13.48
N TRP A 143 -18.83 1.81 14.38
CA TRP A 143 -19.04 0.79 15.39
C TRP A 143 -19.84 1.33 16.57
N GLN A 144 -20.78 0.53 17.08
CA GLN A 144 -21.72 0.97 18.11
C GLN A 144 -21.56 0.22 19.42
N SER A 145 -21.41 -1.10 19.36
CA SER A 145 -21.30 -1.94 20.56
C SER A 145 -20.81 -3.34 20.25
N VAL A 146 -20.33 -4.04 21.28
CA VAL A 146 -20.08 -5.48 21.24
C VAL A 146 -21.02 -6.17 22.22
N THR A 147 -21.60 -7.28 21.79
CA THR A 147 -22.35 -8.19 22.64
C THR A 147 -21.44 -9.32 23.12
N LEU A 148 -21.42 -9.56 24.42
CA LEU A 148 -20.65 -10.63 25.06
C LEU A 148 -21.48 -11.92 25.22
N SER A 149 -20.81 -13.04 25.50
CA SER A 149 -21.42 -14.37 25.64
C SER A 149 -22.46 -14.46 26.76
N ASN A 150 -22.36 -13.60 27.78
CA ASN A 150 -23.34 -13.46 28.86
C ASN A 150 -24.49 -12.48 28.54
N LYS A 151 -24.60 -12.06 27.27
CA LYS A 151 -25.60 -11.10 26.75
C LYS A 151 -25.44 -9.65 27.22
N ARG A 152 -24.34 -9.31 27.90
CA ARG A 152 -24.01 -7.90 28.15
C ARG A 152 -23.65 -7.21 26.84
N VAL A 153 -24.11 -5.96 26.70
CA VAL A 153 -23.79 -5.09 25.57
C VAL A 153 -22.86 -4.01 26.08
N ILE A 154 -21.67 -3.93 25.50
CA ILE A 154 -20.65 -2.94 25.84
C ILE A 154 -20.64 -1.90 24.72
N PRO A 155 -20.94 -0.62 24.99
CA PRO A 155 -20.93 0.42 23.98
C PRO A 155 -19.51 0.74 23.52
N PHE A 156 -19.39 1.15 22.27
CA PHE A 156 -18.15 1.71 21.72
C PHE A 156 -17.77 3.00 22.44
N GLN A 157 -16.48 3.16 22.70
CA GLN A 157 -15.87 4.36 23.24
C GLN A 157 -14.74 4.81 22.30
N PRO A 158 -14.62 6.11 21.97
CA PRO A 158 -13.58 6.60 21.07
C PRO A 158 -12.15 6.37 21.60
N GLU A 159 -12.00 6.34 22.92
CA GLU A 159 -10.73 6.18 23.60
C GLU A 159 -10.88 5.18 24.74
N TRP A 160 -9.81 4.43 25.00
CA TRP A 160 -9.73 3.54 26.15
C TRP A 160 -9.37 4.33 27.42
N SER A 161 -9.96 3.93 28.55
CA SER A 161 -9.64 4.46 29.88
C SER A 161 -9.07 3.37 30.79
N GLU A 162 -7.83 3.56 31.24
CA GLU A 162 -7.21 2.71 32.29
C GLU A 162 -7.97 2.77 33.62
N THR A 163 -8.68 3.87 33.88
CA THR A 163 -9.36 4.12 35.15
C THR A 163 -10.79 3.59 35.22
N ASP A 164 -11.37 3.19 34.07
CA ASP A 164 -12.70 2.59 34.05
C ASP A 164 -12.59 1.11 34.46
N PRO A 165 -13.23 0.70 35.57
CA PRO A 165 -13.17 -0.67 36.08
C PRO A 165 -14.06 -1.64 35.29
N GLY A 166 -14.72 -1.20 34.22
CA GLY A 166 -15.59 -2.00 33.37
C GLY A 166 -14.89 -2.64 32.17
N ILE A 167 -15.60 -3.56 31.51
CA ILE A 167 -15.21 -4.03 30.18
C ILE A 167 -15.49 -2.90 29.19
N GLN A 168 -14.52 -2.60 28.33
CA GLN A 168 -14.60 -1.50 27.36
C GLN A 168 -14.44 -2.04 25.92
N LEU A 169 -15.02 -1.32 24.96
CA LEU A 169 -14.80 -1.52 23.53
C LEU A 169 -14.26 -0.21 22.96
N SER A 170 -13.07 -0.23 22.38
CA SER A 170 -12.43 0.95 21.80
C SER A 170 -11.68 0.59 20.51
N PRO A 171 -11.21 1.59 19.74
CA PRO A 171 -10.22 1.36 18.69
C PRO A 171 -9.00 0.62 19.24
N SER A 172 -8.41 -0.23 18.40
CA SER A 172 -7.23 -0.99 18.76
C SER A 172 -5.99 -0.09 18.82
N SER A 173 -5.27 -0.13 19.94
CA SER A 173 -3.96 0.51 20.07
C SER A 173 -2.81 -0.34 19.52
N SER A 174 -3.06 -1.64 19.28
CA SER A 174 -2.06 -2.60 18.81
C SER A 174 -1.86 -2.58 17.30
N ASN A 175 -2.77 -1.96 16.54
CA ASN A 175 -2.68 -1.89 15.07
C ASN A 175 -2.90 -0.48 14.52
N LEU A 176 -1.88 0.39 14.63
CA LEU A 176 -1.87 1.74 14.04
C LEU A 176 -2.03 1.76 12.50
N THR A 177 -1.94 0.60 11.84
CA THR A 177 -2.06 0.50 10.38
C THR A 177 -3.47 0.17 9.89
N ASN A 178 -4.39 -0.23 10.78
CA ASN A 178 -5.79 -0.48 10.42
C ASN A 178 -6.75 0.20 11.41
N PRO A 179 -7.33 1.36 11.06
CA PRO A 179 -8.16 2.14 11.99
C PRO A 179 -9.49 1.45 12.37
N ASP A 180 -9.91 0.43 11.62
CA ASP A 180 -11.15 -0.31 11.89
C ASP A 180 -10.99 -1.45 12.90
N ASP A 181 -9.75 -1.82 13.26
CA ASP A 181 -9.49 -2.84 14.27
C ASP A 181 -9.95 -2.32 15.64
N LEU A 182 -10.63 -3.17 16.41
CA LEU A 182 -11.15 -2.85 17.74
C LEU A 182 -10.52 -3.75 18.79
N THR A 183 -10.54 -3.28 20.03
CA THR A 183 -10.12 -4.08 21.18
C THR A 183 -11.21 -4.08 22.24
N VAL A 184 -11.50 -5.28 22.76
CA VAL A 184 -12.27 -5.47 23.99
C VAL A 184 -11.29 -5.55 25.14
N THR A 185 -11.36 -4.56 26.02
CA THR A 185 -10.48 -4.47 27.19
C THR A 185 -11.23 -4.94 28.43
N TYR A 186 -10.67 -5.95 29.11
CA TYR A 186 -11.15 -6.41 30.40
C TYR A 186 -10.50 -5.60 31.53
N PRO A 187 -11.18 -5.45 32.69
CA PRO A 187 -10.65 -4.69 33.82
C PRO A 187 -9.28 -5.23 34.24
N PHE A 188 -8.27 -4.38 34.27
CA PHE A 188 -6.94 -4.71 34.77
C PHE A 188 -6.81 -4.18 36.21
N ILE A 189 -6.53 -5.06 37.17
CA ILE A 189 -6.27 -4.66 38.55
C ILE A 189 -4.87 -5.16 38.90
N GLU A 190 -3.95 -4.23 39.15
CA GLU A 190 -2.56 -4.55 39.50
C GLU A 190 -2.51 -5.52 40.70
N GLY A 191 -1.82 -6.66 40.52
CA GLY A 191 -1.70 -7.70 41.55
C GLY A 191 -2.84 -8.73 41.59
N LEU A 192 -3.83 -8.64 40.70
CA LEU A 192 -4.85 -9.66 40.47
C LEU A 192 -4.71 -10.21 39.05
N ASP A 193 -4.39 -11.49 38.92
CA ASP A 193 -4.38 -12.17 37.63
C ASP A 193 -5.80 -12.20 37.07
N VAL A 194 -6.09 -11.32 36.10
CA VAL A 194 -7.33 -11.35 35.33
C VAL A 194 -7.07 -12.19 34.09
N ASP A 195 -7.51 -13.44 34.14
CA ASP A 195 -7.47 -14.33 32.99
C ASP A 195 -8.68 -14.02 32.08
N LYS A 196 -8.44 -13.42 30.90
CA LYS A 196 -9.50 -13.18 29.90
C LYS A 196 -10.28 -14.42 29.53
N THR A 197 -9.71 -15.62 29.63
CA THR A 197 -10.43 -16.87 29.30
C THR A 197 -11.58 -17.15 30.28
N SER A 198 -11.51 -16.60 31.50
CA SER A 198 -12.58 -16.66 32.51
C SER A 198 -13.65 -15.57 32.32
N GLN A 199 -13.40 -14.61 31.43
CA GLN A 199 -14.30 -13.48 31.18
C GLN A 199 -15.32 -13.78 30.07
N PRO A 200 -16.47 -13.08 30.05
CA PRO A 200 -17.42 -13.17 28.95
C PRO A 200 -16.79 -12.76 27.62
N GLN A 201 -16.73 -13.69 26.68
CA GLN A 201 -16.12 -13.50 25.36
C GLN A 201 -17.03 -12.69 24.42
N PRO A 202 -16.48 -11.87 23.51
CA PRO A 202 -17.27 -11.16 22.53
C PRO A 202 -17.84 -12.14 21.49
N VAL A 203 -19.14 -12.00 21.16
CA VAL A 203 -19.85 -12.92 20.25
C VAL A 203 -20.47 -12.25 19.03
N SER A 204 -20.81 -10.96 19.12
CA SER A 204 -21.35 -10.20 17.99
C SER A 204 -20.97 -8.73 18.09
N LEU A 205 -20.62 -8.13 16.97
CA LEU A 205 -20.27 -6.71 16.86
C LEU A 205 -21.39 -5.97 16.11
N GLN A 206 -21.88 -4.88 16.69
CA GLN A 206 -22.89 -4.02 16.10
C GLN A 206 -22.26 -2.76 15.54
N GLY A 207 -22.73 -2.35 14.37
CA GLY A 207 -22.28 -1.14 13.70
C GLY A 207 -23.27 -0.67 12.65
N LYS A 208 -22.90 0.37 11.92
CA LYS A 208 -23.62 0.87 10.76
C LYS A 208 -22.64 1.07 9.64
N VAL A 209 -23.01 0.61 8.46
CA VAL A 209 -22.25 0.86 7.25
C VAL A 209 -23.08 1.70 6.29
N GLU A 210 -22.43 2.67 5.67
CA GLU A 210 -22.93 3.46 4.57
C GLU A 210 -21.97 3.35 3.40
N VAL A 211 -22.50 3.10 2.21
CA VAL A 211 -21.71 3.10 0.97
C VAL A 211 -22.50 3.81 -0.12
N ILE A 212 -21.84 4.72 -0.83
CA ILE A 212 -22.46 5.53 -1.87
C ILE A 212 -21.97 5.07 -3.24
N ALA A 213 -22.76 4.26 -3.92
CA ALA A 213 -22.44 3.81 -5.27
C ALA A 213 -22.67 4.92 -6.30
N PRO A 214 -21.70 5.20 -7.19
CA PRO A 214 -21.93 6.10 -8.32
C PRO A 214 -22.96 5.48 -9.28
N ARG A 215 -23.59 6.31 -10.11
CA ARG A 215 -24.51 5.85 -11.16
C ARG A 215 -23.82 4.86 -12.09
N ARG A 216 -22.57 5.16 -12.46
CA ARG A 216 -21.79 4.39 -13.43
C ARG A 216 -20.31 4.73 -13.36
N LEU A 217 -19.48 3.80 -13.83
CA LEU A 217 -18.08 4.05 -14.19
C LEU A 217 -17.96 4.16 -15.72
N TYR A 218 -17.25 5.17 -16.20
CA TYR A 218 -16.93 5.35 -17.62
C TYR A 218 -15.44 5.24 -17.85
N ASN A 219 -15.03 4.47 -18.87
CA ASN A 219 -13.62 4.27 -19.21
C ASN A 219 -13.31 4.89 -20.57
N PHE A 220 -12.14 5.51 -20.68
CA PHE A 220 -11.59 6.11 -21.89
C PHE A 220 -10.17 5.56 -22.09
N ASP A 221 -9.97 4.78 -23.14
CA ASP A 221 -8.63 4.38 -23.58
C ASP A 221 -8.07 5.44 -24.51
N LEU A 222 -7.01 6.12 -24.08
CA LEU A 222 -6.41 7.26 -24.77
C LEU A 222 -4.97 6.97 -25.18
N THR A 223 -4.59 7.41 -26.37
CA THR A 223 -3.26 7.21 -26.95
C THR A 223 -2.66 8.54 -27.39
N LYS A 224 -1.44 8.52 -27.93
CA LYS A 224 -0.81 9.71 -28.53
C LYS A 224 -1.66 10.37 -29.62
N LYS A 225 -2.55 9.62 -30.29
CA LYS A 225 -3.44 10.16 -31.33
C LYS A 225 -4.57 11.03 -30.76
N ASP A 226 -4.87 10.86 -29.48
CA ASP A 226 -5.97 11.54 -28.79
C ASP A 226 -5.50 12.85 -28.11
N VAL A 227 -4.21 13.16 -28.17
CA VAL A 227 -3.65 14.39 -27.58
C VAL A 227 -4.31 15.63 -28.20
N GLY A 228 -4.81 16.51 -27.34
CA GLY A 228 -5.56 17.72 -27.70
C GLY A 228 -7.02 17.46 -28.09
N GLN A 229 -7.49 16.21 -28.10
CA GLN A 229 -8.88 15.88 -28.42
C GLN A 229 -9.70 15.69 -27.14
N THR A 230 -10.89 16.26 -27.12
CA THR A 230 -11.89 15.99 -26.07
C THR A 230 -12.75 14.80 -26.49
N ARG A 231 -12.81 13.79 -25.63
CA ARG A 231 -13.74 12.66 -25.71
C ARG A 231 -14.91 12.91 -24.78
N THR A 232 -16.12 12.64 -25.24
CA THR A 232 -17.36 12.86 -24.49
C THR A 232 -18.16 11.57 -24.42
N ILE A 233 -18.60 11.20 -23.22
CA ILE A 233 -19.61 10.16 -23.00
C ILE A 233 -20.65 10.74 -22.05
N ASP A 234 -21.89 10.82 -22.50
CA ASP A 234 -23.00 11.43 -21.75
C ASP A 234 -22.65 12.84 -21.22
N ASN A 235 -22.58 12.99 -19.90
CA ASN A 235 -22.27 14.22 -19.16
C ASN A 235 -20.78 14.40 -18.86
N LEU A 236 -19.92 13.45 -19.23
CA LEU A 236 -18.50 13.45 -18.91
C LEU A 236 -17.67 13.83 -20.14
N ASN A 237 -16.75 14.77 -19.97
CA ASN A 237 -15.74 15.07 -20.97
C ASN A 237 -14.34 14.81 -20.40
N VAL A 238 -13.48 14.19 -21.20
CA VAL A 238 -12.07 13.94 -20.90
C VAL A 238 -11.24 14.44 -22.06
N THR A 239 -10.20 15.22 -21.76
CA THR A 239 -9.22 15.71 -22.73
C THR A 239 -7.84 15.27 -22.31
N LEU A 240 -7.14 14.55 -23.18
CA LEU A 240 -5.71 14.28 -23.00
C LEU A 240 -4.94 15.50 -23.47
N LEU A 241 -4.49 16.34 -22.54
CA LEU A 241 -3.75 17.57 -22.87
C LEU A 241 -2.35 17.25 -23.38
N LYS A 242 -1.68 16.27 -22.75
CA LYS A 242 -0.32 15.87 -23.10
C LYS A 242 -0.07 14.42 -22.73
N LEU A 243 0.73 13.74 -23.54
CA LEU A 243 1.24 12.40 -23.25
C LEU A 243 2.76 12.41 -23.43
N GLY A 244 3.48 12.40 -22.32
CA GLY A 244 4.93 12.27 -22.27
C GLY A 244 5.38 10.82 -22.42
N ASN A 245 6.67 10.57 -22.14
CA ASN A 245 7.17 9.18 -22.10
C ASN A 245 6.57 8.42 -20.91
N ASN A 246 6.55 9.04 -19.73
CA ASN A 246 6.18 8.41 -18.46
C ASN A 246 5.15 9.23 -17.67
N TYR A 247 4.45 10.17 -18.32
CA TYR A 247 3.38 10.95 -17.68
C TYR A 247 2.26 11.29 -18.66
N ALA A 248 1.07 11.57 -18.13
CA ALA A 248 -0.08 12.07 -18.88
C ALA A 248 -0.68 13.28 -18.16
N GLU A 249 -1.05 14.31 -18.92
CA GLU A 249 -1.81 15.47 -18.44
C GLU A 249 -3.24 15.35 -18.95
N ILE A 250 -4.19 15.31 -18.03
CA ILE A 250 -5.60 15.06 -18.30
C ILE A 250 -6.41 16.21 -17.72
N GLU A 251 -7.37 16.68 -18.50
CA GLU A 251 -8.43 17.55 -18.03
C GLU A 251 -9.78 16.83 -18.16
N PHE A 252 -10.62 16.90 -17.14
CA PHE A 252 -11.95 16.31 -17.20
C PHE A 252 -13.01 17.20 -16.55
N ASN A 253 -14.27 17.01 -16.93
CA ASN A 253 -15.39 17.61 -16.22
C ASN A 253 -16.63 16.71 -16.27
N ASN A 254 -17.52 16.96 -15.33
CA ASN A 254 -18.89 16.47 -15.36
C ASN A 254 -19.82 17.67 -15.51
N SER A 255 -20.56 17.75 -16.62
CA SER A 255 -21.50 18.85 -16.87
C SER A 255 -22.80 18.71 -16.07
N ALA A 256 -23.09 17.53 -15.52
CA ALA A 256 -24.22 17.32 -14.65
C ALA A 256 -23.85 17.72 -13.20
N PRO A 257 -24.77 18.32 -12.43
CA PRO A 257 -24.52 18.64 -11.04
C PRO A 257 -24.37 17.35 -10.22
N LEU A 258 -23.58 17.42 -9.15
CA LEU A 258 -23.49 16.34 -8.16
C LEU A 258 -24.86 16.08 -7.51
N ALA A 259 -25.12 14.80 -7.24
CA ALA A 259 -26.27 14.37 -6.47
C ALA A 259 -26.25 15.04 -5.07
N PRO A 260 -27.40 15.45 -4.51
CA PRO A 260 -27.47 16.13 -3.22
C PRO A 260 -26.72 15.42 -2.08
N GLU A 261 -26.73 14.09 -2.09
CA GLU A 261 -26.18 13.21 -1.04
C GLU A 261 -24.66 13.27 -0.94
N VAL A 262 -23.96 13.72 -1.99
CA VAL A 262 -22.49 13.75 -2.05
C VAL A 262 -21.91 15.16 -2.16
N ARG A 263 -22.74 16.21 -2.03
CA ARG A 263 -22.31 17.59 -2.23
C ARG A 263 -21.23 18.04 -1.26
N ASP A 264 -21.31 17.56 -0.03
CA ASP A 264 -20.41 17.92 1.06
C ASP A 264 -19.32 16.85 1.29
N ILE A 265 -19.24 15.85 0.41
CA ILE A 265 -18.25 14.77 0.48
C ILE A 265 -17.08 15.11 -0.45
N SER A 266 -15.85 14.96 0.05
CA SER A 266 -14.67 15.03 -0.80
C SER A 266 -14.60 13.79 -1.69
N LEU A 267 -14.87 13.96 -2.99
CA LEU A 267 -14.89 12.88 -3.96
C LEU A 267 -13.59 12.86 -4.76
N ASN A 268 -13.03 11.68 -4.98
CA ASN A 268 -12.02 11.46 -6.00
C ASN A 268 -12.62 10.62 -7.14
N PRO A 269 -13.25 11.25 -8.14
CA PRO A 269 -13.96 10.52 -9.19
C PRO A 269 -13.03 9.94 -10.26
N LEU A 270 -11.73 10.22 -10.21
CA LEU A 270 -10.80 9.92 -11.29
C LEU A 270 -9.82 8.81 -10.91
N ILE A 271 -9.77 7.80 -11.77
CA ILE A 271 -8.78 6.72 -11.73
C ILE A 271 -8.01 6.76 -13.05
N VAL A 272 -6.69 6.80 -12.97
CA VAL A 272 -5.82 6.84 -14.16
C VAL A 272 -4.81 5.72 -14.06
N GLN A 273 -4.82 4.85 -15.07
CA GLN A 273 -3.88 3.76 -15.25
C GLN A 273 -3.16 3.92 -16.58
N ALA A 274 -1.99 3.29 -16.72
CA ALA A 274 -1.25 3.29 -17.97
C ALA A 274 -0.78 1.87 -18.30
N ARG A 275 -0.69 1.58 -19.59
CA ARG A 275 -0.14 0.33 -20.12
C ARG A 275 1.03 0.61 -21.05
N ASP A 276 2.00 -0.27 -21.03
CA ASP A 276 3.11 -0.25 -22.00
C ASP A 276 2.69 -0.89 -23.33
N ALA A 277 3.61 -0.96 -24.29
CA ALA A 277 3.37 -1.55 -25.61
C ALA A 277 3.09 -3.06 -25.59
N THR A 278 3.37 -3.75 -24.47
CA THR A 278 3.02 -5.16 -24.28
C THR A 278 1.61 -5.34 -23.70
N GLY A 279 0.98 -4.24 -23.28
CA GLY A 279 -0.33 -4.24 -22.62
C GLY A 279 -0.26 -4.47 -21.12
N GLN A 280 0.93 -4.48 -20.51
CA GLN A 280 1.08 -4.61 -19.06
C GLN A 280 0.84 -3.27 -18.36
N PHE A 281 0.17 -3.30 -17.20
CA PHE A 281 -0.06 -2.11 -16.40
C PHE A 281 1.23 -1.61 -15.76
N ILE A 282 1.44 -0.30 -15.79
CA ILE A 282 2.63 0.36 -15.25
C ILE A 282 2.29 0.94 -13.88
N SER A 283 3.20 0.76 -12.92
CA SER A 283 3.06 1.31 -11.58
C SER A 283 3.04 2.85 -11.61
N ARG A 284 2.20 3.45 -10.75
CA ARG A 284 2.05 4.90 -10.64
C ARG A 284 3.12 5.47 -9.71
N SER A 285 3.82 6.51 -10.16
CA SER A 285 4.86 7.19 -9.36
C SER A 285 4.31 8.32 -8.51
N GLY A 286 3.21 8.95 -8.94
CA GLY A 286 2.63 10.11 -8.27
C GLY A 286 1.72 10.93 -9.19
N ALA A 287 1.19 12.03 -8.68
CA ALA A 287 0.45 13.00 -9.49
C ALA A 287 0.49 14.41 -8.90
N ILE A 288 0.26 15.39 -9.77
CA ILE A 288 0.09 16.81 -9.47
C ILE A 288 -1.29 17.23 -9.99
N ASN A 289 -2.12 17.83 -9.15
CA ASN A 289 -3.52 18.14 -9.49
C ASN A 289 -3.75 19.63 -9.77
N GLU A 290 -2.71 20.43 -9.58
CA GLU A 290 -2.73 21.87 -9.76
C GLU A 290 -2.26 22.25 -11.16
N THR A 291 -3.08 23.05 -11.85
CA THR A 291 -2.70 23.72 -13.09
C THR A 291 -1.70 24.84 -12.81
N ALA A 292 -0.95 25.25 -13.84
CA ALA A 292 -0.10 26.44 -13.75
C ALA A 292 -0.88 27.72 -13.37
N ALA A 293 -2.15 27.83 -13.81
CA ALA A 293 -3.01 28.96 -13.45
C ALA A 293 -3.40 28.96 -11.96
N GLN A 294 -3.67 27.79 -11.38
CA GLN A 294 -3.92 27.63 -9.94
C GLN A 294 -2.68 27.98 -9.12
N ILE A 295 -1.51 27.47 -9.51
CA ILE A 295 -0.24 27.77 -8.83
C ILE A 295 0.02 29.28 -8.87
N ALA A 296 -0.16 29.93 -10.02
CA ALA A 296 0.02 31.38 -10.14
C ALA A 296 -0.98 32.18 -9.28
N PHE A 297 -2.23 31.69 -9.15
CA PHE A 297 -3.22 32.30 -8.28
C PHE A 297 -2.81 32.23 -6.80
N TYR A 298 -2.38 31.06 -6.32
CA TYR A 298 -1.90 30.88 -4.95
C TYR A 298 -0.64 31.70 -4.66
N GLN A 299 0.30 31.78 -5.59
CA GLN A 299 1.48 32.64 -5.47
C GLN A 299 1.10 34.12 -5.34
N LYS A 300 0.07 34.55 -6.07
CA LYS A 300 -0.46 35.91 -5.97
C LYS A 300 -1.05 36.18 -4.58
N GLN A 301 -1.85 35.26 -4.03
CA GLN A 301 -2.39 35.39 -2.67
C GLN A 301 -1.27 35.43 -1.62
N LEU A 302 -0.27 34.55 -1.72
CA LEU A 302 0.89 34.56 -0.83
C LEU A 302 1.60 35.92 -0.87
N THR A 303 1.80 36.47 -2.07
CA THR A 303 2.43 37.79 -2.24
C THR A 303 1.58 38.90 -1.61
N GLN A 304 0.25 38.83 -1.70
CA GLN A 304 -0.66 39.80 -1.06
C GLN A 304 -0.58 39.71 0.47
N MET A 305 -0.52 38.49 1.03
CA MET A 305 -0.37 38.26 2.47
C MET A 305 0.96 38.85 2.98
N GLN A 306 2.06 38.58 2.28
CA GLN A 306 3.40 39.09 2.62
C GLN A 306 3.52 40.63 2.59
N GLN A 307 2.58 41.33 1.94
CA GLN A 307 2.53 42.80 1.93
C GLN A 307 1.77 43.38 3.14
N GLN A 308 1.03 42.56 3.88
CA GLN A 308 0.30 43.01 5.07
C GLN A 308 1.24 43.09 6.27
N LYS A 309 0.93 44.02 7.18
CA LYS A 309 1.63 44.14 8.47
C LYS A 309 0.91 43.40 9.60
N ALA A 310 -0.39 43.20 9.48
CA ALA A 310 -1.24 42.56 10.48
C ALA A 310 -2.43 41.89 9.80
N TRP A 311 -2.99 40.86 10.43
CA TRP A 311 -4.19 40.20 9.94
C TRP A 311 -5.43 41.04 10.25
N SER A 312 -6.38 41.11 9.33
CA SER A 312 -7.67 41.78 9.56
C SER A 312 -8.83 40.99 8.96
N GLU A 313 -10.00 41.07 9.57
CA GLU A 313 -11.22 40.42 9.05
C GLU A 313 -11.57 40.88 7.63
N ALA A 314 -11.27 42.15 7.31
CA ALA A 314 -11.50 42.69 5.97
C ALA A 314 -10.58 42.05 4.92
N PHE A 315 -9.32 41.79 5.29
CA PHE A 315 -8.35 41.13 4.41
C PHE A 315 -8.65 39.64 4.25
N GLU A 316 -9.01 38.95 5.33
CA GLU A 316 -9.49 37.55 5.31
C GLU A 316 -10.68 37.41 4.37
N LYS A 317 -11.69 38.27 4.53
CA LYS A 317 -12.85 38.29 3.63
C LYS A 317 -12.48 38.56 2.17
N GLN A 318 -11.50 39.44 1.92
CA GLN A 318 -11.03 39.68 0.56
C GLN A 318 -10.41 38.42 -0.05
N LEU A 319 -9.52 37.74 0.69
CA LEU A 319 -8.89 36.50 0.24
C LEU A 319 -9.93 35.41 -0.03
N ASP A 320 -10.91 35.24 0.87
CA ASP A 320 -12.02 34.30 0.72
C ASP A 320 -12.89 34.61 -0.50
N ASP A 321 -13.16 35.89 -0.76
CA ASP A 321 -13.94 36.32 -1.91
C ASP A 321 -13.17 36.12 -3.23
N GLU A 322 -11.86 36.40 -3.25
CA GLU A 322 -10.98 36.12 -4.39
C GLU A 322 -10.87 34.62 -4.67
N GLN A 323 -10.69 33.80 -3.63
CA GLN A 323 -10.66 32.34 -3.71
C GLN A 323 -11.97 31.80 -4.29
N ARG A 324 -13.11 32.18 -3.70
CA ARG A 324 -14.44 31.75 -4.17
C ARG A 324 -14.72 32.19 -5.60
N ALA A 325 -14.28 33.38 -5.99
CA ALA A 325 -14.43 33.87 -7.36
C ALA A 325 -13.58 33.05 -8.35
N PHE A 326 -12.36 32.69 -7.97
CA PHE A 326 -11.48 31.85 -8.77
C PHE A 326 -12.02 30.43 -8.91
N GLU A 327 -12.44 29.80 -7.81
CA GLU A 327 -13.01 28.45 -7.78
C GLU A 327 -14.29 28.32 -8.61
N LYS A 328 -15.17 29.33 -8.58
CA LYS A 328 -16.38 29.38 -9.42
C LYS A 328 -16.09 29.31 -10.92
N GLN A 329 -14.89 29.70 -11.36
CA GLN A 329 -14.47 29.62 -12.76
C GLN A 329 -13.88 28.24 -13.10
N GLN A 330 -13.45 27.46 -12.10
CA GLN A 330 -12.86 26.14 -12.28
C GLN A 330 -13.93 25.07 -12.46
N THR A 331 -14.50 25.00 -13.67
CA THR A 331 -15.49 23.96 -14.05
C THR A 331 -14.85 22.67 -14.56
N ARG A 332 -13.52 22.64 -14.61
CA ARG A 332 -12.73 21.51 -15.10
C ARG A 332 -11.68 21.14 -14.05
N HIS A 333 -11.40 19.85 -13.99
CA HIS A 333 -10.41 19.27 -13.09
C HIS A 333 -9.22 18.83 -13.91
N TYR A 334 -8.03 19.09 -13.37
CA TYR A 334 -6.77 18.77 -14.01
C TYR A 334 -6.02 17.76 -13.16
N THR A 335 -5.29 16.86 -13.83
CA THR A 335 -4.26 16.06 -13.18
C THR A 335 -3.13 15.78 -14.15
N LYS A 336 -1.91 15.78 -13.63
CA LYS A 336 -0.70 15.25 -14.28
C LYS A 336 -0.27 14.02 -13.52
N VAL A 337 -0.40 12.85 -14.13
CA VAL A 337 -0.09 11.55 -13.51
C VAL A 337 1.22 11.02 -14.07
N TYR A 338 2.10 10.55 -13.18
CA TYR A 338 3.41 10.00 -13.51
C TYR A 338 3.42 8.49 -13.27
N PHE A 339 4.17 7.78 -14.12
CA PHE A 339 4.29 6.32 -14.11
C PHE A 339 5.77 5.90 -14.13
N ASN A 340 6.05 4.75 -13.53
CA ASN A 340 7.36 4.11 -13.51
C ASN A 340 7.52 3.32 -14.81
N GLY A 341 7.64 3.98 -15.96
CA GLY A 341 7.81 3.29 -17.25
C GLY A 341 7.27 4.05 -18.46
N PRO A 342 7.57 3.58 -19.69
CA PRO A 342 7.09 4.17 -20.93
C PRO A 342 5.62 3.83 -21.21
N ILE A 343 4.82 4.84 -21.55
CA ILE A 343 3.38 4.72 -21.78
C ILE A 343 3.07 4.55 -23.27
N ASP A 344 2.27 3.53 -23.58
CA ASP A 344 1.63 3.36 -24.90
C ASP A 344 0.16 3.84 -24.87
N THR A 345 -0.59 3.36 -23.87
CA THR A 345 -2.01 3.68 -23.68
C THR A 345 -2.27 4.16 -22.26
N VAL A 346 -3.10 5.19 -22.10
CA VAL A 346 -3.61 5.70 -20.81
C VAL A 346 -5.08 5.33 -20.70
N GLU A 347 -5.43 4.60 -19.65
CA GLU A 347 -6.82 4.30 -19.30
C GLU A 347 -7.29 5.33 -18.27
N VAL A 348 -8.29 6.12 -18.65
CA VAL A 348 -8.91 7.14 -17.79
C VAL A 348 -10.31 6.69 -17.43
N SER A 349 -10.55 6.50 -16.14
CA SER A 349 -11.82 6.04 -15.60
C SER A 349 -12.45 7.08 -14.68
N LEU A 350 -13.73 7.37 -14.92
CA LEU A 350 -14.49 8.38 -14.20
C LEU A 350 -15.73 7.79 -13.55
N LEU A 351 -15.86 8.01 -12.24
CA LEU A 351 -17.03 7.69 -11.43
C LEU A 351 -18.07 8.81 -11.56
N ASP A 352 -19.25 8.48 -12.09
CA ASP A 352 -20.33 9.46 -12.28
C ASP A 352 -21.23 9.54 -11.05
N PHE A 353 -21.04 10.60 -10.26
CA PHE A 353 -21.85 10.93 -9.09
C PHE A 353 -22.98 11.93 -9.37
N SER A 354 -23.38 12.12 -10.64
CA SER A 354 -24.55 12.95 -10.96
C SER A 354 -25.87 12.37 -10.45
N ALA A 355 -25.89 11.06 -10.22
CA ALA A 355 -26.87 10.35 -9.44
C ALA A 355 -26.12 9.27 -8.64
N VAL A 356 -26.66 8.88 -7.49
CA VAL A 356 -26.03 7.90 -6.60
C VAL A 356 -27.06 6.94 -6.05
N THR A 357 -26.59 5.78 -5.60
CA THR A 357 -27.36 4.89 -4.73
C THR A 357 -26.69 4.84 -3.38
N VAL A 358 -27.37 5.35 -2.35
CA VAL A 358 -26.89 5.29 -0.96
C VAL A 358 -27.42 4.02 -0.32
N THR A 359 -26.52 3.15 0.12
CA THR A 359 -26.86 1.93 0.84
C THR A 359 -26.50 2.11 2.30
N HIS A 360 -27.50 2.11 3.19
CA HIS A 360 -27.30 2.04 4.63
C HIS A 360 -27.67 0.64 5.13
N LYS A 361 -26.83 0.07 6.00
CA LYS A 361 -27.11 -1.22 6.63
C LYS A 361 -26.67 -1.21 8.10
N ASP A 362 -27.61 -1.55 8.98
CA ASP A 362 -27.27 -1.92 10.35
C ASP A 362 -26.56 -3.27 10.36
N LEU A 363 -25.38 -3.31 10.94
CA LEU A 363 -24.53 -4.49 11.06
C LEU A 363 -24.77 -5.18 12.40
N ASN A 364 -24.88 -6.51 12.34
CA ASN A 364 -24.81 -7.39 13.49
C ASN A 364 -23.95 -8.59 13.09
N LEU A 365 -22.64 -8.41 13.17
CA LEU A 365 -21.67 -9.35 12.62
C LEU A 365 -21.25 -10.37 13.69
N PRO A 366 -21.36 -11.68 13.41
CA PRO A 366 -20.87 -12.68 14.33
C PRO A 366 -19.34 -12.60 14.41
N ILE A 367 -18.82 -12.69 15.64
CA ILE A 367 -17.38 -12.75 15.89
C ILE A 367 -16.94 -14.21 15.75
N ARG A 368 -16.00 -14.46 14.85
CA ARG A 368 -15.51 -15.80 14.49
C ARG A 368 -14.11 -16.01 15.03
N ARG A 369 -13.84 -17.18 15.61
CA ARG A 369 -12.51 -17.54 16.10
C ARG A 369 -11.87 -18.54 15.14
N PHE A 370 -10.85 -18.08 14.42
CA PHE A 370 -10.00 -18.90 13.56
C PHE A 370 -8.55 -18.60 13.93
N ASP A 371 -8.05 -19.31 14.94
CA ASP A 371 -6.65 -19.20 15.32
C ASP A 371 -5.79 -19.80 14.20
N PRO A 372 -4.71 -19.13 13.74
CA PRO A 372 -3.89 -19.64 12.62
C PRO A 372 -3.34 -21.05 12.88
N HIS A 373 -3.15 -21.38 14.16
CA HIS A 373 -2.76 -22.70 14.64
C HIS A 373 -3.74 -23.17 15.73
N THR A 374 -4.23 -24.40 15.62
CA THR A 374 -5.13 -25.01 16.61
C THR A 374 -4.86 -26.49 16.78
N THR A 375 -5.04 -27.02 17.98
CA THR A 375 -5.01 -28.47 18.21
C THR A 375 -6.37 -29.15 17.97
N GLU A 376 -7.44 -28.37 17.82
CA GLU A 376 -8.77 -28.90 17.53
C GLU A 376 -8.75 -29.71 16.22
N LYS A 377 -9.55 -30.77 16.13
CA LYS A 377 -9.69 -31.57 14.90
C LYS A 377 -10.97 -31.29 14.13
N THR A 378 -11.90 -30.58 14.77
CA THR A 378 -13.14 -30.15 14.15
C THR A 378 -12.86 -28.98 13.23
N ILE A 379 -13.36 -29.06 11.99
CA ILE A 379 -13.27 -27.96 11.02
C ILE A 379 -14.49 -27.07 11.23
N GLN A 380 -14.25 -25.80 11.58
CA GLN A 380 -15.32 -24.84 11.77
C GLN A 380 -15.83 -24.33 10.42
N PRO A 381 -17.16 -24.24 10.19
CA PRO A 381 -17.67 -23.73 8.93
C PRO A 381 -17.53 -22.20 8.85
N LEU A 382 -17.09 -21.71 7.68
CA LEU A 382 -17.06 -20.28 7.36
C LEU A 382 -17.77 -20.05 6.02
N THR A 383 -19.10 -19.93 6.06
CA THR A 383 -19.91 -19.67 4.87
C THR A 383 -20.31 -18.20 4.82
N LEU A 384 -19.92 -17.51 3.75
CA LEU A 384 -20.31 -16.14 3.44
C LEU A 384 -21.18 -16.15 2.17
N PRO A 385 -22.24 -15.32 2.09
CA PRO A 385 -23.21 -15.37 0.99
C PRO A 385 -22.74 -14.58 -0.24
N VAL A 386 -21.43 -14.55 -0.51
CA VAL A 386 -20.82 -13.78 -1.58
C VAL A 386 -19.70 -14.56 -2.27
N VAL A 387 -19.41 -14.19 -3.51
CA VAL A 387 -18.26 -14.68 -4.27
C VAL A 387 -17.31 -13.51 -4.49
N VAL A 388 -16.04 -13.73 -4.21
CA VAL A 388 -14.98 -12.74 -4.38
C VAL A 388 -13.84 -13.39 -5.14
N TYR A 389 -13.39 -12.72 -6.18
CA TYR A 389 -12.32 -13.20 -7.04
C TYR A 389 -10.97 -12.62 -6.62
N ASP A 390 -9.93 -13.41 -6.85
CA ASP A 390 -8.54 -12.95 -6.77
C ASP A 390 -8.07 -12.55 -8.17
N ASP A 391 -8.23 -11.27 -8.47
CA ASP A 391 -7.81 -10.67 -9.74
C ASP A 391 -6.29 -10.70 -9.95
N GLN A 392 -5.51 -10.86 -8.88
CA GLN A 392 -4.05 -10.86 -8.94
C GLN A 392 -3.45 -12.24 -9.12
N ALA A 393 -4.18 -13.29 -8.72
CA ALA A 393 -3.72 -14.67 -8.82
C ALA A 393 -3.16 -15.00 -10.21
N ALA A 394 -3.87 -14.66 -11.29
CA ALA A 394 -3.41 -14.98 -12.65
C ALA A 394 -2.08 -14.32 -13.03
N THR A 395 -1.81 -13.11 -12.54
CA THR A 395 -0.54 -12.40 -12.77
C THR A 395 0.55 -12.94 -11.86
N TRP A 396 0.24 -13.11 -10.57
CA TRP A 396 1.14 -13.66 -9.56
C TRP A 396 1.69 -15.04 -9.97
N LEU A 397 0.81 -15.91 -10.46
CA LEU A 397 1.13 -17.28 -10.83
C LEU A 397 2.05 -17.39 -12.05
N LYS A 398 2.20 -16.35 -12.88
CA LYS A 398 3.22 -16.32 -13.94
C LYS A 398 4.63 -16.45 -13.36
N GLY A 399 4.83 -15.99 -12.12
CA GLY A 399 6.08 -16.12 -11.37
C GLY A 399 6.52 -17.57 -11.15
N ALA A 400 5.61 -18.55 -11.22
CA ALA A 400 5.96 -19.98 -11.15
C ALA A 400 6.87 -20.44 -12.30
N THR A 401 6.96 -19.65 -13.38
CA THR A 401 7.82 -19.90 -14.55
C THR A 401 8.97 -18.91 -14.69
N LEU A 402 9.28 -18.16 -13.62
CA LEU A 402 10.39 -17.20 -13.60
C LEU A 402 11.70 -17.87 -14.01
N GLY A 403 12.42 -17.27 -14.95
CA GLY A 403 13.74 -17.75 -15.37
C GLY A 403 14.89 -17.03 -14.66
N GLU A 404 16.07 -17.65 -14.65
CA GLU A 404 17.31 -17.09 -14.08
C GLU A 404 17.61 -15.67 -14.60
N GLU A 405 17.56 -15.47 -15.92
CA GLU A 405 17.83 -14.18 -16.55
C GLU A 405 16.81 -13.10 -16.16
N GLN A 406 15.56 -13.49 -15.89
CA GLN A 406 14.53 -12.57 -15.45
C GLN A 406 14.74 -12.17 -13.99
N LEU A 407 15.07 -13.13 -13.13
CA LEU A 407 15.42 -12.89 -11.72
C LEU A 407 16.64 -11.97 -11.59
N LYS A 408 17.71 -12.23 -12.36
CA LYS A 408 18.91 -11.37 -12.33
C LYS A 408 18.62 -9.93 -12.77
N LYS A 409 17.72 -9.75 -13.74
CA LYS A 409 17.34 -8.41 -14.23
C LYS A 409 16.40 -7.66 -13.29
N SER A 410 15.71 -8.35 -12.38
CA SER A 410 14.82 -7.71 -11.42
C SER A 410 15.55 -7.17 -10.18
N ILE A 411 16.84 -7.47 -10.02
CA ILE A 411 17.63 -7.03 -8.87
C ILE A 411 18.07 -5.58 -9.09
N SER A 412 17.75 -4.74 -8.10
CA SER A 412 18.27 -3.39 -7.94
C SER A 412 19.24 -3.40 -6.76
N ILE A 413 20.36 -2.70 -6.89
CA ILE A 413 21.32 -2.54 -5.79
C ILE A 413 21.26 -1.10 -5.32
N SER A 414 21.13 -0.91 -4.02
CA SER A 414 21.21 0.39 -3.36
C SER A 414 22.30 0.36 -2.29
N GLN A 415 22.86 1.53 -1.99
CA GLN A 415 23.74 1.72 -0.84
C GLN A 415 23.14 2.79 0.06
N SER A 416 23.20 2.58 1.37
CA SER A 416 22.90 3.59 2.37
C SER A 416 24.06 3.72 3.37
N VAL A 417 24.31 4.95 3.80
CA VAL A 417 25.33 5.29 4.81
C VAL A 417 24.68 6.25 5.80
N ASP A 418 23.72 5.74 6.58
CA ASP A 418 23.06 6.55 7.62
C ASP A 418 23.98 6.77 8.83
N ASP A 419 24.81 5.76 9.13
CA ASP A 419 25.83 5.77 10.18
C ASP A 419 27.10 5.09 9.61
N PRO A 420 28.29 5.70 9.70
CA PRO A 420 29.54 5.07 9.29
C PRO A 420 29.80 3.69 9.92
N SER A 421 29.26 3.42 11.11
CA SER A 421 29.36 2.12 11.77
C SER A 421 28.39 1.05 11.26
N ALA A 422 27.42 1.42 10.41
CA ALA A 422 26.37 0.53 9.92
C ALA A 422 25.99 0.82 8.46
N ALA A 423 26.98 1.07 7.60
CA ALA A 423 26.76 1.26 6.18
C ALA A 423 26.23 -0.04 5.54
N ARG A 424 25.37 0.08 4.52
CA ARG A 424 24.67 -1.06 3.91
C ARG A 424 24.72 -1.05 2.39
N ILE A 425 24.77 -2.25 1.82
CA ILE A 425 24.46 -2.53 0.42
C ILE A 425 23.25 -3.47 0.42
N GLU A 426 22.16 -3.07 -0.22
CA GLU A 426 20.91 -3.82 -0.27
C GLU A 426 20.63 -4.27 -1.71
N PHE A 427 20.23 -5.53 -1.86
CA PHE A 427 19.92 -6.20 -3.12
C PHE A 427 18.42 -6.46 -3.17
N ASP A 428 17.67 -5.47 -3.64
CA ASP A 428 16.22 -5.52 -3.69
C ASP A 428 15.74 -6.17 -4.98
N HIS A 429 14.67 -6.96 -4.89
CA HIS A 429 13.87 -7.33 -6.06
C HIS A 429 12.38 -7.32 -5.69
N PRO A 430 11.48 -7.13 -6.66
CA PRO A 430 10.05 -7.31 -6.44
C PRO A 430 9.77 -8.71 -5.90
N ARG A 431 8.91 -8.80 -4.88
CA ARG A 431 8.44 -10.08 -4.35
C ARG A 431 7.86 -10.92 -5.49
N SER A 432 8.23 -12.19 -5.52
CA SER A 432 7.89 -13.16 -6.55
C SER A 432 7.28 -14.42 -5.95
N PHE A 433 6.63 -15.22 -6.80
CA PHE A 433 6.08 -16.52 -6.41
C PHE A 433 7.16 -17.47 -5.82
N ASN A 434 8.42 -17.34 -6.27
CA ASN A 434 9.52 -18.18 -5.80
C ASN A 434 9.89 -17.91 -4.33
N ASP A 435 9.72 -16.67 -3.88
CA ASP A 435 10.08 -16.27 -2.50
C ASP A 435 9.18 -16.95 -1.47
N GLU A 436 7.95 -17.29 -1.85
CA GLU A 436 7.05 -18.05 -0.99
C GLU A 436 7.51 -19.51 -0.84
N LEU A 437 8.23 -20.04 -1.83
CA LEU A 437 8.62 -21.45 -1.91
C LEU A 437 10.04 -21.73 -1.39
N LEU A 438 10.69 -20.78 -0.72
CA LEU A 438 12.02 -20.99 -0.12
C LEU A 438 12.00 -22.07 0.97
N GLY A 439 10.97 -22.04 1.82
CA GLY A 439 10.83 -22.93 2.98
C GLY A 439 11.87 -22.67 4.08
N THR A 440 11.83 -23.47 5.15
CA THR A 440 12.67 -23.29 6.35
C THR A 440 13.97 -24.10 6.33
N SER A 441 14.11 -25.03 5.39
CA SER A 441 15.29 -25.88 5.21
C SER A 441 16.35 -25.28 4.29
N PHE A 442 16.21 -23.99 3.99
CA PHE A 442 17.03 -23.25 3.06
C PHE A 442 18.42 -22.92 3.63
N ASN A 443 19.46 -23.07 2.80
CA ASN A 443 20.83 -22.68 3.11
C ASN A 443 21.39 -21.83 1.96
N PRO A 444 21.77 -20.56 2.19
CA PRO A 444 22.25 -19.67 1.14
C PRO A 444 23.63 -20.03 0.57
N GLY A 445 24.38 -20.91 1.24
CA GLY A 445 25.77 -21.18 0.86
C GLY A 445 26.69 -20.01 1.17
N GLU A 446 27.85 -19.97 0.51
CA GLU A 446 28.82 -18.88 0.67
C GLU A 446 28.47 -17.68 -0.21
N SER A 447 28.57 -16.48 0.37
CA SER A 447 28.37 -15.20 -0.29
C SER A 447 29.64 -14.35 -0.18
N PRO A 448 30.66 -14.59 -1.01
CA PRO A 448 31.92 -13.88 -0.92
C PRO A 448 31.74 -12.41 -1.30
N VAL A 449 32.37 -11.52 -0.53
CA VAL A 449 32.51 -10.10 -0.82
C VAL A 449 33.94 -9.65 -0.54
N THR A 450 34.44 -8.76 -1.38
CA THR A 450 35.75 -8.12 -1.21
C THR A 450 35.60 -6.63 -1.50
N PHE A 451 36.17 -5.81 -0.62
CA PHE A 451 36.19 -4.36 -0.77
C PHE A 451 37.51 -3.92 -1.42
N PHE A 452 37.46 -2.87 -2.22
CA PHE A 452 38.61 -2.35 -2.97
C PHE A 452 38.73 -0.85 -2.83
N THR A 453 39.96 -0.35 -2.91
CA THR A 453 40.27 1.07 -3.03
C THR A 453 40.14 1.56 -4.48
N GLN A 454 40.39 2.85 -4.69
CA GLN A 454 40.33 3.50 -6.01
C GLN A 454 41.70 4.09 -6.38
N ASP A 455 42.10 3.91 -7.64
CA ASP A 455 43.32 4.49 -8.19
C ASP A 455 43.17 5.99 -8.47
N ARG A 456 44.27 6.64 -8.90
CA ARG A 456 44.28 8.07 -9.24
C ARG A 456 43.39 8.44 -10.44
N ASN A 457 43.01 7.47 -11.27
CA ASN A 457 42.15 7.67 -12.43
C ASN A 457 40.67 7.39 -12.12
N GLY A 458 40.35 7.05 -10.87
CA GLY A 458 39.01 6.73 -10.45
C GLY A 458 38.58 5.28 -10.70
N GLN A 459 39.48 4.38 -11.06
CA GLN A 459 39.22 2.96 -11.30
C GLN A 459 39.51 2.11 -10.06
N ARG A 460 38.98 0.89 -10.01
CA ARG A 460 39.21 -0.06 -8.91
C ARG A 460 40.70 -0.41 -8.80
N ASP A 461 41.28 -0.30 -7.61
CA ASP A 461 42.67 -0.63 -7.30
C ASP A 461 42.77 -1.95 -6.48
N GLY A 462 43.58 -1.98 -5.42
CA GLY A 462 43.85 -3.19 -4.63
C GLY A 462 42.72 -3.58 -3.68
N PRO A 463 42.61 -4.88 -3.33
CA PRO A 463 41.68 -5.35 -2.32
C PRO A 463 42.09 -4.87 -0.93
N ILE A 464 41.11 -4.62 -0.07
CA ILE A 464 41.28 -4.25 1.32
C ILE A 464 41.21 -5.52 2.16
N GLU A 465 42.27 -5.80 2.93
CA GLU A 465 42.24 -6.87 3.92
C GLU A 465 41.47 -6.38 5.16
N LEU A 466 40.41 -7.10 5.52
CA LEU A 466 39.49 -6.73 6.60
C LEU A 466 39.42 -7.81 7.68
N PRO A 467 39.25 -7.42 8.94
CA PRO A 467 38.91 -8.36 10.00
C PRO A 467 37.49 -8.93 9.78
N PRO A 468 37.18 -10.14 10.28
CA PRO A 468 35.86 -10.76 10.11
C PRO A 468 34.69 -9.92 10.65
N GLU A 469 34.95 -9.05 11.62
CA GLU A 469 33.93 -8.19 12.25
C GLU A 469 33.62 -6.93 11.44
N ALA A 470 34.43 -6.59 10.42
CA ALA A 470 34.24 -5.37 9.63
C ALA A 470 32.98 -5.39 8.76
N TYR A 471 32.43 -6.57 8.47
CA TYR A 471 31.22 -6.71 7.70
C TYR A 471 30.47 -8.01 8.02
N GLN A 472 29.17 -7.99 7.74
CA GLN A 472 28.29 -9.13 7.80
C GLN A 472 27.47 -9.21 6.52
N VAL A 473 27.45 -10.40 5.91
CA VAL A 473 26.57 -10.70 4.78
C VAL A 473 25.33 -11.43 5.31
N ASP A 474 24.14 -10.93 5.00
CA ASP A 474 22.85 -11.55 5.25
C ASP A 474 22.20 -11.90 3.90
N PRO A 475 22.45 -13.11 3.37
CA PRO A 475 21.96 -13.47 2.05
C PRO A 475 20.44 -13.66 1.99
N ILE A 476 19.79 -13.92 3.14
CA ILE A 476 18.34 -14.08 3.21
C ILE A 476 17.65 -12.73 3.07
N ARG A 477 18.21 -11.70 3.71
CA ARG A 477 17.75 -10.32 3.55
C ARG A 477 18.33 -9.60 2.34
N GLY A 478 19.21 -10.26 1.57
CA GLY A 478 19.89 -9.64 0.45
C GLY A 478 20.70 -8.41 0.87
N ALA A 479 21.39 -8.44 2.00
CA ALA A 479 22.08 -7.28 2.55
C ALA A 479 23.53 -7.55 2.92
N ILE A 480 24.39 -6.55 2.75
CA ILE A 480 25.76 -6.52 3.28
C ILE A 480 25.86 -5.30 4.19
N THR A 481 26.07 -5.52 5.49
CA THR A 481 26.30 -4.45 6.46
C THR A 481 27.80 -4.38 6.76
N TYR A 482 28.39 -3.19 6.80
CA TYR A 482 29.81 -3.00 7.05
C TYR A 482 30.07 -1.74 7.88
N ASP A 483 31.10 -1.81 8.72
CA ASP A 483 31.53 -0.72 9.62
C ASP A 483 32.76 -0.05 9.03
N LEU A 484 32.59 1.17 8.51
CA LEU A 484 33.67 1.97 7.93
C LEU A 484 34.79 2.30 8.94
N ASN A 485 34.52 2.27 10.25
CA ASN A 485 35.54 2.53 11.28
C ASN A 485 36.54 1.39 11.41
N LEU A 486 36.20 0.19 10.92
CA LEU A 486 37.07 -0.99 10.94
C LEU A 486 37.88 -1.14 9.64
N PHE A 487 37.70 -0.24 8.68
CA PHE A 487 38.44 -0.26 7.42
C PHE A 487 39.79 0.47 7.56
N PRO A 488 40.92 -0.15 7.19
CA PRO A 488 42.22 0.51 7.21
C PRO A 488 42.36 1.59 6.13
N GLU A 489 41.55 1.49 5.07
CA GLU A 489 41.53 2.40 3.93
C GLU A 489 40.08 2.64 3.49
N THR A 490 39.76 3.83 2.98
CA THR A 490 38.40 4.15 2.52
C THR A 490 38.00 3.24 1.36
N PRO A 491 36.97 2.42 1.51
CA PRO A 491 36.52 1.54 0.44
C PRO A 491 35.82 2.36 -0.65
N ALA A 492 36.09 2.02 -1.90
CA ALA A 492 35.51 2.67 -3.07
C ALA A 492 34.67 1.71 -3.93
N TYR A 493 34.93 0.40 -3.84
CA TYR A 493 34.15 -0.62 -4.52
C TYR A 493 33.91 -1.83 -3.61
N ALA A 494 32.76 -2.47 -3.77
CA ALA A 494 32.48 -3.81 -3.25
C ALA A 494 32.21 -4.75 -4.43
N VAL A 495 32.89 -5.90 -4.46
CA VAL A 495 32.77 -6.89 -5.53
C VAL A 495 32.53 -8.26 -4.89
N GLY A 496 31.57 -9.00 -5.40
CA GLY A 496 31.20 -10.28 -4.82
C GLY A 496 30.10 -11.00 -5.55
N SER A 497 29.49 -11.97 -4.88
CA SER A 497 28.29 -12.64 -5.35
C SER A 497 27.24 -12.75 -4.24
N MET A 498 25.99 -12.46 -4.60
CA MET A 498 24.83 -12.63 -3.74
C MET A 498 23.97 -13.80 -4.28
N PRO A 499 23.69 -14.83 -3.48
CA PRO A 499 22.83 -15.93 -3.91
C PRO A 499 21.38 -15.46 -4.01
N GLN A 500 20.71 -15.93 -5.05
CA GLN A 500 19.31 -15.72 -5.36
C GLN A 500 18.67 -17.10 -5.59
N PHE A 501 17.35 -17.22 -5.50
CA PHE A 501 16.72 -18.55 -5.47
C PHE A 501 15.64 -18.71 -6.53
N LEU A 502 15.65 -19.87 -7.18
CA LEU A 502 14.68 -20.22 -8.20
C LEU A 502 14.08 -21.60 -7.92
N ALA A 503 12.76 -21.64 -7.75
CA ALA A 503 12.03 -22.89 -7.62
C ALA A 503 11.71 -23.47 -9.00
N THR A 504 11.88 -24.78 -9.16
CA THR A 504 11.21 -25.53 -10.22
C THR A 504 9.85 -25.94 -9.71
N VAL A 505 8.79 -25.56 -10.44
CA VAL A 505 7.41 -25.72 -9.99
C VAL A 505 6.62 -26.57 -10.97
N ASP A 506 6.04 -27.67 -10.46
CA ASP A 506 5.10 -28.51 -11.18
C ASP A 506 3.68 -28.01 -10.92
N GLN A 507 2.98 -27.63 -11.98
CA GLN A 507 1.59 -27.16 -11.93
C GLN A 507 0.62 -28.28 -12.33
N GLN A 508 -0.46 -28.44 -11.57
CA GLN A 508 -1.53 -29.40 -11.87
C GLN A 508 -2.90 -28.77 -11.63
N MET A 509 -3.92 -29.28 -12.33
CA MET A 509 -5.30 -28.85 -12.17
C MET A 509 -6.19 -30.07 -11.93
N TYR A 510 -7.01 -29.98 -10.89
CA TYR A 510 -7.94 -31.02 -10.47
C TYR A 510 -9.38 -30.51 -10.51
N ASP A 511 -10.31 -31.38 -10.89
CA ASP A 511 -11.74 -31.17 -10.66
C ASP A 511 -12.04 -31.38 -9.17
N ALA A 512 -12.86 -30.52 -8.57
CA ALA A 512 -13.23 -30.62 -7.14
C ALA A 512 -13.87 -31.96 -6.76
N ARG A 513 -14.47 -32.67 -7.73
CA ARG A 513 -15.08 -33.99 -7.54
C ARG A 513 -14.07 -35.14 -7.64
N GLN A 514 -12.85 -34.86 -8.10
CA GLN A 514 -11.80 -35.83 -8.38
C GLN A 514 -10.45 -35.37 -7.82
N LEU A 515 -10.46 -34.95 -6.55
CA LEU A 515 -9.24 -34.57 -5.85
C LEU A 515 -8.37 -35.80 -5.53
N PRO A 516 -7.03 -35.68 -5.58
CA PRO A 516 -6.13 -36.73 -5.15
C PRO A 516 -6.26 -37.00 -3.65
N LYS A 517 -5.82 -38.19 -3.22
CA LYS A 517 -5.82 -38.56 -1.81
C LYS A 517 -5.03 -37.52 -0.99
N GLY A 518 -5.63 -37.05 0.10
CA GLY A 518 -5.05 -36.03 0.98
C GLY A 518 -5.58 -34.63 0.73
N LEU A 519 -6.36 -34.41 -0.33
CA LEU A 519 -7.11 -33.18 -0.57
C LEU A 519 -8.60 -33.47 -0.51
N GLU A 520 -9.37 -32.64 0.20
CA GLU A 520 -10.82 -32.76 0.31
C GLU A 520 -11.46 -31.37 0.33
N LEU A 521 -12.51 -31.16 -0.48
CA LEU A 521 -13.31 -29.94 -0.42
C LEU A 521 -14.60 -30.15 0.38
N LYS A 522 -14.81 -29.33 1.41
CA LYS A 522 -16.02 -29.29 2.24
C LYS A 522 -16.70 -27.95 2.05
N GLY A 523 -17.53 -27.85 1.01
CA GLY A 523 -18.09 -26.57 0.58
C GLY A 523 -16.97 -25.65 0.09
N ASN A 524 -16.78 -24.51 0.75
CA ASN A 524 -15.73 -23.54 0.41
C ASN A 524 -14.39 -23.77 1.14
N ALA A 525 -14.28 -24.83 1.94
CA ALA A 525 -13.09 -25.14 2.71
C ALA A 525 -12.29 -26.29 2.06
N LEU A 526 -11.05 -26.02 1.64
CA LEU A 526 -10.10 -27.01 1.17
C LEU A 526 -9.30 -27.56 2.35
N VAL A 527 -9.42 -28.86 2.62
CA VAL A 527 -8.64 -29.59 3.61
C VAL A 527 -7.43 -30.22 2.94
N VAL A 528 -6.24 -29.98 3.49
CA VAL A 528 -4.95 -30.42 2.95
C VAL A 528 -4.22 -31.25 3.99
N ASP A 529 -3.96 -32.53 3.70
CA ASP A 529 -3.09 -33.39 4.50
C ASP A 529 -1.63 -32.96 4.35
N LEU A 530 -1.07 -32.36 5.41
CA LEU A 530 0.26 -31.75 5.37
C LEU A 530 1.40 -32.78 5.37
N LYS A 531 1.10 -34.06 5.63
CA LYS A 531 2.07 -35.14 5.45
C LYS A 531 2.27 -35.47 3.97
N LEU A 532 1.21 -35.37 3.17
CA LEU A 532 1.23 -35.63 1.73
C LEU A 532 1.57 -34.38 0.93
N PHE A 533 1.15 -33.21 1.43
CA PHE A 533 1.35 -31.91 0.81
C PHE A 533 1.98 -30.92 1.81
N PRO A 534 3.30 -31.01 2.06
CA PRO A 534 3.98 -30.11 3.00
C PRO A 534 3.81 -28.64 2.62
N ALA A 535 3.42 -27.79 3.58
CA ALA A 535 3.11 -26.37 3.33
C ALA A 535 4.29 -25.56 2.74
N GLN A 536 5.54 -25.96 3.01
CA GLN A 536 6.72 -25.32 2.44
C GLN A 536 6.87 -25.57 0.92
N ASP A 537 6.27 -26.63 0.39
CA ASP A 537 6.47 -27.09 -0.99
C ASP A 537 5.24 -26.87 -1.88
N TRP A 538 4.07 -26.61 -1.30
CA TRP A 538 2.80 -26.61 -2.03
C TRP A 538 2.03 -25.29 -1.90
N ARG A 539 1.47 -24.82 -3.01
CA ARG A 539 0.47 -23.73 -3.05
C ARG A 539 -0.81 -24.20 -3.73
N PHE A 540 -1.94 -23.68 -3.25
CA PHE A 540 -3.27 -24.08 -3.67
C PHE A 540 -4.08 -22.86 -4.07
N PHE A 541 -4.66 -22.90 -5.26
CA PHE A 541 -5.52 -21.82 -5.78
C PHE A 541 -6.84 -22.43 -6.25
N ALA A 542 -7.95 -21.91 -5.75
CA ALA A 542 -9.28 -22.39 -6.10
C ALA A 542 -9.85 -21.59 -7.27
N LYS A 543 -10.58 -22.27 -8.16
CA LYS A 543 -11.40 -21.64 -9.20
C LYS A 543 -12.85 -22.08 -9.08
N ASP A 544 -13.76 -21.20 -9.45
CA ASP A 544 -15.17 -21.53 -9.65
C ASP A 544 -15.42 -22.17 -11.04
N ASP A 545 -16.68 -22.40 -11.38
CA ASP A 545 -17.09 -22.96 -12.68
C ASP A 545 -16.92 -21.98 -13.84
N SER A 546 -16.91 -20.67 -13.58
CA SER A 546 -16.58 -19.64 -14.56
C SER A 546 -15.08 -19.62 -14.92
N GLY A 547 -14.24 -20.26 -14.10
CA GLY A 547 -12.81 -20.39 -14.29
C GLY A 547 -11.99 -19.25 -13.66
N ASN A 548 -12.65 -18.38 -12.89
CA ASN A 548 -12.02 -17.28 -12.18
C ASN A 548 -11.43 -17.77 -10.85
N TYR A 549 -10.29 -17.21 -10.45
CA TYR A 549 -9.67 -17.55 -9.17
C TYR A 549 -10.50 -16.98 -8.03
N LEU A 550 -10.81 -17.80 -7.03
CA LEU A 550 -11.51 -17.39 -5.82
C LEU A 550 -10.52 -16.83 -4.81
N LYS A 551 -10.87 -15.72 -4.15
CA LYS A 551 -10.06 -15.13 -3.10
C LYS A 551 -10.07 -16.01 -1.85
N GLU A 552 -8.89 -16.31 -1.33
CA GLU A 552 -8.73 -16.94 -0.02
C GLU A 552 -9.09 -15.96 1.09
N ILE A 553 -9.93 -16.40 2.03
CA ILE A 553 -10.35 -15.65 3.21
C ILE A 553 -9.26 -15.75 4.29
N LEU A 554 -8.90 -16.99 4.63
CA LEU A 554 -7.89 -17.34 5.64
C LEU A 554 -7.54 -18.82 5.54
N SER A 555 -6.42 -19.18 6.18
CA SER A 555 -5.99 -20.57 6.39
C SER A 555 -5.82 -20.89 7.87
N VAL A 556 -6.16 -22.11 8.30
CA VAL A 556 -5.91 -22.62 9.65
C VAL A 556 -5.11 -23.92 9.61
N SER A 557 -4.04 -23.99 10.40
CA SER A 557 -3.25 -25.20 10.64
C SER A 557 -3.78 -25.97 11.85
N HIS A 558 -4.00 -27.27 11.68
CA HIS A 558 -4.46 -28.17 12.74
C HIS A 558 -3.33 -29.07 13.25
N ASP A 559 -2.74 -28.70 14.37
CA ASP A 559 -1.50 -29.24 14.90
C ASP A 559 -1.72 -30.46 15.81
N ALA A 560 -0.75 -31.36 15.88
CA ALA A 560 -0.83 -32.58 16.69
C ALA A 560 -0.91 -32.28 18.20
N SER A 561 -0.23 -31.22 18.64
CA SER A 561 -0.21 -30.67 19.99
C SER A 561 0.28 -29.21 19.91
N ALA A 562 0.27 -28.46 21.02
CA ALA A 562 0.68 -27.04 21.04
C ALA A 562 2.13 -26.81 20.56
N GLN A 563 2.99 -27.83 20.60
CA GLN A 563 4.36 -27.80 20.06
C GLN A 563 4.60 -28.93 19.03
N GLY A 564 3.51 -29.55 18.56
CA GLY A 564 3.55 -30.66 17.61
C GLY A 564 3.50 -30.16 16.17
N PRO A 565 3.84 -31.02 15.19
CA PRO A 565 3.72 -30.66 13.79
C PRO A 565 2.26 -30.46 13.37
N ALA A 566 2.06 -29.64 12.36
CA ALA A 566 0.80 -29.49 11.65
C ALA A 566 0.39 -30.81 10.99
N LEU A 567 -0.85 -31.27 11.21
CA LEU A 567 -1.36 -32.51 10.62
C LEU A 567 -2.08 -32.24 9.30
N PHE A 568 -2.93 -31.22 9.29
CA PHE A 568 -3.64 -30.78 8.09
C PHE A 568 -3.88 -29.27 8.16
N ALA A 569 -4.02 -28.63 7.00
CA ALA A 569 -4.44 -27.24 6.88
C ALA A 569 -5.85 -27.15 6.29
N VAL A 570 -6.56 -26.07 6.59
CA VAL A 570 -7.85 -25.75 5.98
C VAL A 570 -7.80 -24.34 5.39
N HIS A 571 -8.01 -24.22 4.08
CA HIS A 571 -8.08 -22.95 3.36
C HIS A 571 -9.53 -22.62 3.04
N TYR A 572 -10.01 -21.44 3.43
CA TYR A 572 -11.39 -21.01 3.18
C TYR A 572 -11.42 -19.99 2.06
N PHE A 573 -12.35 -20.14 1.11
CA PHE A 573 -12.48 -19.23 -0.04
C PHE A 573 -13.80 -18.47 -0.05
N TYR A 574 -13.80 -17.28 -0.64
CA TYR A 574 -15.00 -16.50 -0.95
C TYR A 574 -15.71 -17.08 -2.19
N GLY A 575 -16.53 -18.11 -1.99
CA GLY A 575 -17.28 -18.76 -3.07
C GLY A 575 -17.17 -20.28 -2.99
N GLN A 576 -17.59 -20.99 -4.04
CA GLN A 576 -17.56 -22.45 -4.08
C GLN A 576 -16.53 -22.93 -5.11
N PRO A 577 -15.40 -23.52 -4.69
CA PRO A 577 -14.43 -24.09 -5.61
C PRO A 577 -15.04 -25.24 -6.42
N THR A 578 -14.84 -25.21 -7.74
CA THR A 578 -15.15 -26.35 -8.63
C THR A 578 -13.89 -26.95 -9.25
N ARG A 579 -12.78 -26.21 -9.22
CA ARG A 579 -11.46 -26.68 -9.63
C ARG A 579 -10.41 -26.23 -8.63
N LEU A 580 -9.37 -27.04 -8.49
CA LEU A 580 -8.21 -26.74 -7.68
C LEU A 580 -6.96 -26.77 -8.54
N GLU A 581 -6.20 -25.69 -8.51
CA GLU A 581 -4.92 -25.56 -9.16
C GLU A 581 -3.81 -25.63 -8.12
N THR A 582 -2.87 -26.55 -8.31
CA THR A 582 -1.81 -26.84 -7.34
C THR A 582 -0.45 -26.58 -7.94
N TYR A 583 0.43 -25.99 -7.14
CA TYR A 583 1.80 -25.69 -7.52
C TYR A 583 2.74 -26.35 -6.53
N GLN A 584 3.56 -27.29 -7.01
CA GLN A 584 4.51 -28.03 -6.20
C GLN A 584 5.93 -27.62 -6.54
N ARG A 585 6.69 -27.17 -5.55
CA ARG A 585 8.14 -27.08 -5.67
C ARG A 585 8.75 -28.48 -5.77
N THR A 586 9.39 -28.78 -6.89
CA THR A 586 10.10 -30.05 -7.12
C THR A 586 11.62 -29.91 -6.98
N ASN A 587 12.14 -28.69 -7.16
CA ASN A 587 13.55 -28.36 -6.96
C ASN A 587 13.72 -26.90 -6.53
N LEU A 588 14.84 -26.57 -5.88
CA LEU A 588 15.23 -25.20 -5.56
C LEU A 588 16.70 -25.03 -5.93
N THR A 589 16.97 -24.07 -6.82
CA THR A 589 18.32 -23.80 -7.34
C THR A 589 18.80 -22.46 -6.84
N THR A 590 20.05 -22.41 -6.38
CA THR A 590 20.74 -21.17 -6.05
C THR A 590 21.39 -20.59 -7.31
N VAL A 591 20.99 -19.37 -7.65
CA VAL A 591 21.53 -18.55 -8.74
C VAL A 591 22.50 -17.55 -8.12
N GLN A 592 23.78 -17.58 -8.52
CA GLN A 592 24.75 -16.59 -8.05
C GLN A 592 24.62 -15.30 -8.87
N TYR A 593 24.27 -14.20 -8.21
CA TYR A 593 24.26 -12.86 -8.80
C TYR A 593 25.58 -12.16 -8.49
N GLY A 594 26.46 -12.08 -9.50
CA GLY A 594 27.73 -11.36 -9.39
C GLY A 594 27.50 -9.85 -9.46
N PHE A 595 28.15 -9.10 -8.57
CA PHE A 595 28.00 -7.65 -8.49
C PHE A 595 29.34 -6.93 -8.40
N GLU A 596 29.35 -5.69 -8.87
CA GLU A 596 30.35 -4.67 -8.59
C GLU A 596 29.60 -3.37 -8.28
N VAL A 597 29.75 -2.88 -7.05
CA VAL A 597 29.10 -1.67 -6.57
C VAL A 597 30.17 -0.64 -6.31
N LYS A 598 30.02 0.55 -6.90
CA LYS A 598 30.82 1.72 -6.53
C LYS A 598 30.21 2.33 -5.27
N LEU A 599 31.02 2.49 -4.24
CA LEU A 599 30.56 2.98 -2.95
C LEU A 599 30.61 4.51 -2.90
N ASP A 600 29.52 5.10 -2.42
CA ASP A 600 29.43 6.49 -2.07
C ASP A 600 30.43 6.81 -0.97
N LYS A 601 31.07 7.97 -1.10
CA LYS A 601 31.94 8.48 -0.05
C LYS A 601 31.04 8.95 1.08
N ALA A 602 31.25 8.44 2.29
CA ALA A 602 30.68 9.07 3.46
C ALA A 602 31.14 10.54 3.46
N GLU A 603 30.21 11.48 3.28
CA GLU A 603 30.54 12.86 3.56
C GLU A 603 30.95 12.92 5.03
N PRO A 604 32.11 13.52 5.37
CA PRO A 604 32.46 13.72 6.76
C PRO A 604 31.39 14.64 7.36
N GLY A 605 30.42 14.03 8.04
CA GLY A 605 29.42 14.75 8.80
C GLY A 605 30.12 15.77 9.69
N ASN A 606 29.58 16.98 9.73
CA ASN A 606 29.93 18.03 10.67
C ASN A 606 30.06 17.43 12.07
N LEU A 607 31.29 17.15 12.49
CA LEU A 607 31.62 16.68 13.83
C LEU A 607 31.71 17.83 14.84
N ASP A 608 31.28 19.04 14.47
CA ASP A 608 31.19 20.20 15.38
C ASP A 608 30.08 21.16 14.92
N GLN A 609 28.80 20.91 15.27
CA GLN A 609 27.80 21.97 15.55
C GLN A 609 26.80 21.49 16.61
#